data_AF-A0A3S8RWH5-F1
#
_entry.id   AF-A0A3S8RWH5-F1
#
_cell.length_a   1.000
_cell.length_b   1.000
_cell.length_c   1.000
_cell.angle_alpha   90.00
_cell.angle_beta   90.00
_cell.angle_gamma   90.00
#
_symmetry.space_group_name_H-M   'P 1'
#
loop_
_entity.id
_entity.type
_entity.pdbx_description
1 polymer ?
#
loop_
_entity_poly.entity_id
_entity_poly.type
_entity_poly.pdbx_seq_one_letter_code
_entity_poly.pdbx_strand_id
1 'polypeptide(L)'
;MFVNREIMSEEWNINFINGIFINKSRILKCIDIILTKEGVIFDDVCMIATYNMYDNDDPDKCKPDEVVFSKEFPGYPEELSYLKYTEFQRLIEDGLKKVIFKFEEKEQLEILNEFERAKESLLDN
;
A
#
# COMPACT_ATOMS: atom_id res chain seq x y z
N MET A 1 -15.59 -19.30 -6.37
CA MET A 1 -14.24 -19.79 -6.00
C MET A 1 -13.88 -19.14 -4.68
N PHE A 2 -13.27 -19.86 -3.74
CA PHE A 2 -12.73 -19.24 -2.53
C PHE A 2 -11.41 -18.57 -2.93
N VAL A 3 -11.37 -17.24 -2.90
CA VAL A 3 -10.12 -16.50 -3.11
C VAL A 3 -9.22 -16.87 -1.93
N ASN A 4 -8.11 -17.56 -2.20
CA ASN A 4 -7.08 -17.75 -1.19
C ASN A 4 -6.60 -16.34 -0.82
N ARG A 5 -6.81 -15.95 0.44
CA ARG A 5 -6.35 -14.67 0.95
C ARG A 5 -4.85 -14.75 1.18
N GLU A 6 -4.10 -14.58 0.10
CA GLU A 6 -2.65 -14.65 0.13
C GLU A 6 -2.08 -13.36 0.73
N ILE A 7 -1.05 -13.53 1.55
CA ILE A 7 -0.27 -12.43 2.13
C ILE A 7 0.98 -12.29 1.25
N MET A 8 1.37 -11.04 0.96
CA MET A 8 2.53 -10.74 0.10
C MET A 8 3.77 -11.51 0.55
N SER A 9 4.42 -12.18 -0.40
CA SER A 9 5.71 -12.83 -0.16
C SER A 9 6.80 -11.81 0.17
N GLU A 10 7.89 -12.27 0.79
CA GLU A 10 9.04 -11.39 1.09
C GLU A 10 9.61 -10.73 -0.18
N GLU A 11 9.70 -11.49 -1.28
CA GLU A 11 10.13 -10.97 -2.58
C GLU A 11 9.18 -9.88 -3.09
N TRP A 12 7.87 -10.08 -2.97
CA TRP A 12 6.90 -9.06 -3.36
C TRP A 12 7.01 -7.81 -2.49
N ASN A 13 7.17 -7.95 -1.17
CA ASN A 13 7.40 -6.82 -0.27
C ASN A 13 8.63 -6.00 -0.67
N ILE A 14 9.74 -6.66 -1.00
CA ILE A 14 10.96 -5.99 -1.47
C ILE A 14 10.71 -5.25 -2.79
N ASN A 15 10.06 -5.91 -3.75
CA ASN A 15 9.74 -5.32 -5.05
C ASN A 15 8.80 -4.12 -4.92
N PHE A 16 7.79 -4.22 -4.07
CA PHE A 16 6.87 -3.12 -3.77
C PHE A 16 7.62 -1.92 -3.18
N ILE A 17 8.41 -2.14 -2.13
CA ILE A 17 9.20 -1.06 -1.51
C ILE A 17 10.10 -0.42 -2.58
N ASN A 18 10.82 -1.22 -3.36
CA ASN A 18 11.72 -0.71 -4.38
C ASN A 18 11.01 0.06 -5.51
N GLY A 19 9.76 -0.29 -5.85
CA GLY A 19 9.01 0.38 -6.92
C GLY A 19 8.24 1.63 -6.47
N ILE A 20 7.76 1.65 -5.23
CA ILE A 20 6.99 2.76 -4.67
C ILE A 20 7.92 3.81 -4.05
N PHE A 21 8.94 3.39 -3.31
CA PHE A 21 9.76 4.29 -2.49
C PHE A 21 10.90 4.95 -3.28
N ILE A 22 10.75 5.07 -4.61
CA ILE A 22 11.71 5.73 -5.51
C ILE A 22 11.59 7.25 -5.48
N ASN A 23 10.42 7.79 -5.14
CA ASN A 23 10.18 9.23 -5.08
C ASN A 23 9.11 9.58 -4.05
N LYS A 24 9.17 10.83 -3.59
CA LYS A 24 8.25 11.38 -2.58
C LYS A 24 6.78 11.27 -2.97
N SER A 25 6.43 11.55 -4.23
CA SER A 25 5.03 11.56 -4.67
C SER A 25 4.37 10.19 -4.51
N ARG A 26 5.07 9.11 -4.86
CA ARG A 26 4.55 7.74 -4.71
C ARG A 26 4.41 7.34 -3.24
N ILE A 27 5.38 7.72 -2.41
CA ILE A 27 5.32 7.50 -0.96
C ILE A 27 4.10 8.19 -0.35
N LEU A 28 3.90 9.48 -0.67
CA LEU A 28 2.76 10.24 -0.16
C LEU A 28 1.43 9.66 -0.63
N LYS A 29 1.33 9.22 -1.90
CA LYS A 29 0.13 8.51 -2.38
C LYS A 29 -0.14 7.23 -1.58
N CYS A 30 0.88 6.45 -1.23
CA CYS A 30 0.70 5.26 -0.39
C CYS A 30 0.20 5.61 1.02
N ILE A 31 0.75 6.66 1.62
CA ILE A 31 0.32 7.14 2.94
C ILE A 31 -1.14 7.62 2.87
N ASP A 32 -1.51 8.32 1.80
CA ASP A 32 -2.84 8.90 1.63
C ASP A 32 -3.95 7.84 1.61
N ILE A 33 -3.68 6.65 1.06
CA ILE A 33 -4.62 5.50 1.10
C ILE A 33 -5.02 5.15 2.55
N ILE A 34 -4.11 5.27 3.52
CA ILE A 34 -4.43 5.02 4.93
C ILE A 34 -5.44 6.04 5.44
N LEU A 35 -5.27 7.31 5.05
CA LEU A 35 -6.07 8.44 5.48
C LEU A 35 -7.45 8.50 4.80
N THR A 36 -7.47 8.32 3.49
CA THR A 36 -8.67 8.55 2.66
C THR A 36 -9.48 7.28 2.45
N LYS A 37 -8.85 6.11 2.60
CA LYS A 37 -9.44 4.82 2.20
C LYS A 37 -9.80 4.78 0.72
N GLU A 38 -9.13 5.57 -0.11
CA GLU A 38 -9.22 5.52 -1.57
C GLU A 38 -8.03 4.74 -2.12
N GLY A 39 -8.24 3.93 -3.16
CA GLY A 39 -7.15 3.19 -3.79
C GLY A 39 -6.41 3.98 -4.85
N VAL A 40 -5.31 3.42 -5.33
CA VAL A 40 -4.39 4.06 -6.27
C VAL A 40 -3.75 3.04 -7.19
N ILE A 41 -3.42 3.47 -8.41
CA ILE A 41 -2.63 2.68 -9.35
C ILE A 41 -1.20 3.23 -9.38
N PHE A 42 -0.23 2.34 -9.20
CA PHE A 42 1.19 2.62 -9.43
C PHE A 42 1.64 1.86 -10.66
N ASP A 43 1.72 2.59 -11.78
CA ASP A 43 2.15 2.06 -13.08
C ASP A 43 3.44 1.22 -12.94
N ASP A 44 3.42 0.03 -13.57
CA ASP A 44 4.47 -0.98 -13.60
C ASP A 44 4.89 -1.57 -12.23
N VAL A 45 4.14 -1.30 -11.16
CA VAL A 45 4.45 -1.79 -9.80
C VAL A 45 3.30 -2.60 -9.22
N CYS A 46 2.15 -1.95 -8.98
CA CYS A 46 0.95 -2.57 -8.41
C CYS A 46 -0.24 -1.60 -8.44
N MET A 47 -1.44 -2.15 -8.39
CA MET A 47 -2.64 -1.44 -7.94
C MET A 47 -2.87 -1.71 -6.46
N ILE A 48 -3.31 -0.69 -5.72
CA ILE A 48 -3.82 -0.83 -4.35
C ILE A 48 -5.29 -0.45 -4.37
N ALA A 49 -6.19 -1.40 -4.13
CA ALA A 49 -7.62 -1.15 -4.05
C ALA A 49 -8.12 -1.20 -2.59
N THR A 50 -9.21 -0.50 -2.33
CA THR A 50 -9.85 -0.42 -1.01
C THR A 50 -11.31 -0.88 -1.09
N TYR A 51 -11.94 -1.08 0.06
CA TYR A 51 -13.31 -1.61 0.15
C TYR A 51 -14.33 -0.90 -0.77
N ASN A 52 -14.22 0.43 -0.88
CA ASN A 52 -15.15 1.26 -1.62
C ASN A 52 -14.99 1.18 -3.15
N MET A 53 -13.92 0.55 -3.64
CA MET A 53 -13.66 0.41 -5.08
C MET A 53 -14.33 -0.82 -5.70
N TYR A 54 -14.84 -1.74 -4.88
CA TYR A 54 -15.42 -2.99 -5.32
C TYR A 54 -16.95 -2.97 -5.30
N ASP A 55 -17.56 -3.55 -6.34
CA ASP A 55 -18.99 -3.87 -6.35
C ASP A 55 -19.36 -4.86 -5.24
N ASN A 56 -20.62 -4.86 -4.80
CA ASN A 56 -21.03 -5.64 -3.62
C ASN A 56 -20.96 -7.16 -3.78
N ASP A 57 -20.98 -7.64 -5.02
CA ASP A 57 -20.90 -9.05 -5.40
C ASP A 57 -19.52 -9.47 -5.93
N ASP A 58 -18.55 -8.55 -5.90
CA ASP A 58 -17.18 -8.84 -6.35
C ASP A 58 -16.52 -9.86 -5.41
N PRO A 59 -16.08 -11.03 -5.93
CA PRO A 59 -15.46 -12.07 -5.12
C PRO A 59 -14.10 -11.65 -4.52
N ASP A 60 -13.44 -10.66 -5.09
CA ASP A 60 -12.13 -10.15 -4.68
C ASP A 60 -12.25 -8.96 -3.72
N LYS A 61 -13.47 -8.54 -3.38
CA LYS A 61 -13.75 -7.47 -2.43
C LYS A 61 -13.09 -7.72 -1.08
N CYS A 62 -12.22 -6.80 -0.66
CA CYS A 62 -11.61 -6.84 0.67
C CYS A 62 -12.61 -6.52 1.78
N LYS A 63 -12.19 -6.67 3.04
CA LYS A 63 -12.93 -6.12 4.19
C LYS A 63 -12.68 -4.61 4.35
N PRO A 64 -13.53 -3.89 5.10
CA PRO A 64 -13.34 -2.47 5.38
C PRO A 64 -12.00 -2.11 6.05
N ASP A 65 -11.41 -3.05 6.81
CA ASP A 65 -10.12 -2.89 7.48
C ASP A 65 -8.92 -3.39 6.66
N GLU A 66 -9.16 -3.79 5.40
CA GLU A 66 -8.19 -4.40 4.50
C GLU A 66 -7.98 -3.53 3.23
N VAL A 67 -6.79 -3.62 2.65
CA VAL A 67 -6.43 -3.15 1.31
C VAL A 67 -6.03 -4.35 0.45
N VAL A 68 -6.29 -4.27 -0.85
CA VAL A 68 -5.89 -5.29 -1.83
C VAL A 68 -4.75 -4.77 -2.67
N PHE A 69 -3.66 -5.50 -2.71
CA PHE A 69 -2.58 -5.34 -3.67
C PHE A 69 -2.85 -6.23 -4.85
N SER A 70 -2.89 -5.65 -6.04
CA SER A 70 -2.98 -6.36 -7.31
C SER A 70 -1.71 -6.11 -8.12
N LYS A 71 -1.14 -7.18 -8.67
CA LYS A 71 0.03 -7.13 -9.53
C LYS A 71 -0.18 -8.00 -10.76
N GLU A 72 0.05 -7.41 -11.93
CA GLU A 72 0.03 -8.12 -13.21
C GLU A 72 1.45 -8.16 -13.81
N PHE A 73 1.87 -9.33 -14.29
CA PHE A 73 3.10 -9.50 -15.06
C PHE A 73 2.77 -10.07 -16.44
N PRO A 74 3.38 -9.57 -17.53
CA PRO A 74 3.15 -10.11 -18.86
C PRO A 74 3.40 -11.62 -18.93
N GLY A 75 2.34 -12.39 -19.20
CA GLY A 75 2.39 -13.86 -19.33
C GLY A 75 2.18 -14.65 -18.03
N TYR A 76 1.88 -14.00 -16.91
CA TYR A 76 1.54 -14.64 -15.63
C TYR A 76 0.14 -14.21 -15.17
N PRO A 77 -0.57 -15.05 -14.38
CA PRO A 77 -1.85 -14.65 -13.80
C PRO A 77 -1.67 -13.48 -12.83
N GLU A 78 -2.75 -12.72 -12.63
CA GLU A 78 -2.81 -11.66 -11.63
C GLU A 78 -2.57 -12.23 -10.23
N GLU A 79 -1.67 -11.61 -9.48
CA GLU A 79 -1.41 -11.92 -8.08
C GLU A 79 -2.14 -10.91 -7.19
N LEU A 80 -2.98 -11.41 -6.28
CA LEU A 80 -3.70 -10.61 -5.29
C LEU A 80 -3.15 -10.84 -3.90
N SER A 81 -3.03 -9.78 -3.11
CA SER A 81 -2.74 -9.90 -1.68
C SER A 81 -3.58 -8.96 -0.83
N TYR A 82 -4.03 -9.46 0.30
CA TYR A 82 -4.91 -8.76 1.22
C TYR A 82 -4.14 -8.42 2.49
N LEU A 83 -3.97 -7.14 2.77
CA LEU A 83 -3.31 -6.66 3.98
C LEU A 83 -4.29 -5.84 4.81
N LYS A 84 -4.25 -6.01 6.13
CA LYS A 84 -4.89 -5.03 7.03
C LYS A 84 -4.20 -3.68 6.89
N TYR A 85 -4.92 -2.59 7.16
CA TYR A 85 -4.32 -1.26 7.21
C TYR A 85 -3.12 -1.17 8.17
N THR A 86 -3.12 -1.93 9.27
CA THR A 86 -1.99 -1.99 10.21
C THR A 86 -0.77 -2.71 9.65
N GLU A 87 -0.97 -3.73 8.80
CA GLU A 87 0.10 -4.42 8.09
C GLU A 87 0.65 -3.54 6.96
N PHE A 88 -0.25 -2.86 6.24
CA PHE A 88 0.13 -1.89 5.22
C PHE A 88 0.94 -0.73 5.80
N GLN A 89 0.52 -0.18 6.95
CA GLN A 89 1.28 0.83 7.68
C GLN A 89 2.71 0.36 8.01
N ARG A 90 2.88 -0.89 8.48
CA ARG A 90 4.21 -1.46 8.76
C ARG A 90 5.05 -1.58 7.50
N LEU A 91 4.45 -2.00 6.39
CA LEU A 91 5.12 -2.07 5.09
C LEU A 91 5.64 -0.68 4.66
N ILE A 92 4.85 0.38 4.89
CA ILE A 92 5.28 1.75 4.63
C ILE A 92 6.43 2.14 5.56
N GLU A 93 6.32 1.86 6.86
CA GLU A 93 7.37 2.15 7.84
C GLU A 93 8.72 1.51 7.46
N ASP A 94 8.68 0.25 7.04
CA ASP A 94 9.87 -0.50 6.62
C ASP A 94 10.47 0.06 5.32
N GLY A 95 9.62 0.51 4.40
CA GLY A 95 10.05 1.25 3.22
C GLY A 95 10.75 2.56 3.58
N LEU A 96 10.15 3.37 4.45
CA LEU A 96 10.72 4.64 4.91
C LEU A 96 12.07 4.45 5.59
N LYS A 97 12.22 3.48 6.51
CA LYS A 97 13.50 3.18 7.17
C LYS A 97 14.64 2.93 6.17
N LYS A 98 14.34 2.38 4.99
CA LYS A 98 15.32 2.03 3.95
C LYS A 98 15.67 3.17 3.00
N VAL A 99 14.81 4.17 2.84
CA VAL A 99 14.99 5.19 1.79
C VAL A 99 14.94 6.64 2.27
N ILE A 100 14.46 6.91 3.48
CA ILE A 100 14.17 8.29 3.93
C ILE A 100 15.41 9.18 3.87
N PHE A 101 16.59 8.62 4.18
CA PHE A 101 17.88 9.33 4.13
C PHE A 101 18.30 9.78 2.73
N LYS A 102 17.63 9.33 1.66
CA LYS A 102 17.91 9.72 0.28
C LYS A 102 17.23 11.03 -0.12
N PHE A 103 16.26 11.50 0.66
CA PHE A 103 15.50 12.72 0.39
C PHE A 103 16.12 13.94 1.09
N GLU A 104 15.79 15.14 0.63
CA GLU A 104 16.21 16.37 1.32
C GLU A 104 15.52 16.50 2.68
N GLU A 105 16.14 17.19 3.64
CA GLU A 105 15.60 17.33 5.01
C GLU A 105 14.16 17.83 5.05
N LYS A 106 13.83 18.82 4.19
CA LYS A 106 12.46 19.33 4.06
C LYS A 106 11.48 18.25 3.58
N GLU A 107 11.89 17.42 2.64
CA GLU A 107 11.06 16.32 2.12
C GLU A 107 10.90 15.20 3.14
N GLN A 108 11.98 14.87 3.86
CA GLN A 108 11.93 13.89 4.94
C GLN A 108 10.91 14.30 6.00
N LEU A 109 10.96 15.56 6.44
CA LEU A 109 10.04 16.10 7.43
C LEU A 109 8.57 16.00 6.97
N GLU A 110 8.30 16.34 5.71
CA GLU A 110 6.95 16.24 5.15
C GLU A 110 6.47 14.79 5.11
N ILE A 111 7.27 13.86 4.60
CA ILE A 111 6.91 12.43 4.52
C ILE A 111 6.64 11.86 5.92
N LEU A 112 7.50 12.16 6.90
CA LEU A 112 7.37 11.63 8.26
C LEU A 112 6.17 12.21 8.98
N ASN A 113 5.87 13.51 8.82
CA ASN A 113 4.69 14.13 9.40
C ASN A 113 3.39 13.53 8.83
N GLU A 114 3.33 13.35 7.51
CA GLU A 114 2.18 12.73 6.86
C GLU A 114 2.00 11.27 7.28
N PHE A 115 3.12 10.54 7.42
CA PHE A 115 3.09 9.17 7.93
C PHE A 115 2.60 9.11 9.38
N GLU A 116 3.06 10.00 10.27
CA GLU A 116 2.59 10.01 11.66
C GLU A 116 1.10 10.32 11.75
N ARG A 117 0.60 11.28 10.94
CA ARG A 117 -0.84 11.56 10.84
C ARG A 117 -1.64 10.31 10.41
N ALA A 118 -1.11 9.55 9.46
CA ALA A 118 -1.73 8.30 9.02
C ALA A 118 -1.75 7.22 10.12
N LYS A 119 -0.71 7.15 10.96
CA LYS A 119 -0.67 6.23 12.12
C LYS A 119 -1.73 6.57 13.14
N GLU A 120 -1.85 7.84 13.51
CA GLU A 120 -2.85 8.32 14.47
C GLU A 120 -4.28 8.03 13.98
N SER A 121 -4.54 8.25 12.69
CA SER A 121 -5.85 7.95 12.09
C SER A 121 -6.28 6.48 12.19
N LEU A 122 -5.34 5.54 12.35
CA LEU A 122 -5.65 4.12 12.53
C LEU A 122 -5.89 3.74 13.99
N LEU A 123 -5.47 4.57 14.95
CA LEU A 123 -5.69 4.37 16.39
C LEU A 123 -7.05 4.91 16.84
N ASP A 124 -7.58 5.92 16.14
CA ASP A 124 -8.84 6.59 16.44
C ASP A 124 -10.09 5.87 15.87
N ASN A 125 -9.91 4.79 15.10
CA ASN A 125 -10.98 3.97 14.50
C ASN A 125 -11.00 2.56 15.10
#